data_AF-A0A943YZ86-F1
#
_entry.id   AF-A0A943YZ86-F1
#
_cell.length_a   1.000
_cell.length_b   1.000
_cell.length_c   1.000
_cell.angle_alpha   90.00
_cell.angle_beta   90.00
_cell.angle_gamma   90.00
#
_symmetry.space_group_name_H-M   'P 1'
#
loop_
_entity.id
_entity.type
_entity.pdbx_description
1 polymer ?
#
loop_
_entity_poly.entity_id
_entity_poly.type
_entity_poly.pdbx_seq_one_letter_code
_entity_poly.pdbx_strand_id
1 'polypeptide(L)'
;MGGIDVRAAFDHWVEHAKDEDVAADLARLSEAGDAAVADAFFQNLEFGTAGLRGIIGAGTNRMNVYTVARATQGLADHLNDRFDAPSVAIARDSRHKGDLLVRTAACVLAANGIRCYIYPRVEPTPALSFAVRDLGCSAGINMTASHNPAAYNGYKVYGADGCQITSDAARDISSRIAQLGCFEADGRSARLADFDRA
;
A
#
# COMPACT_ATOMS: atom_id res chain seq x y z
N MET A 1 4.39 16.47 -19.31
CA MET A 1 4.17 16.27 -17.86
C MET A 1 5.31 16.94 -17.13
N GLY A 2 5.01 17.92 -16.27
CA GLY A 2 6.03 18.51 -15.41
C GLY A 2 6.51 17.44 -14.43
N GLY A 3 7.82 17.31 -14.24
CA GLY A 3 8.38 16.40 -13.24
C GLY A 3 7.92 16.77 -11.83
N ILE A 4 8.04 15.84 -10.89
CA ILE A 4 7.77 16.12 -9.48
C ILE A 4 8.77 17.18 -9.01
N ASP A 5 8.28 18.26 -8.39
CA ASP A 5 9.14 19.15 -7.62
C ASP A 5 9.56 18.42 -6.34
N VAL A 6 10.76 17.84 -6.39
CA VAL A 6 11.32 16.99 -5.33
C VAL A 6 11.38 17.71 -3.99
N ARG A 7 11.79 18.99 -3.96
CA ARG A 7 11.92 19.72 -2.70
C ARG A 7 10.55 20.04 -2.14
N ALA A 8 9.62 20.51 -2.98
CA ALA A 8 8.26 20.76 -2.53
C ALA A 8 7.56 19.49 -2.01
N ALA A 9 7.76 18.34 -2.67
CA ALA A 9 7.22 17.07 -2.23
C ALA A 9 7.83 16.60 -0.89
N PHE A 10 9.15 16.79 -0.70
CA PHE A 10 9.82 16.48 0.55
C PHE A 10 9.30 17.36 1.71
N ASP A 11 9.26 18.68 1.52
CA ASP A 11 8.82 19.62 2.55
C ASP A 11 7.37 19.36 2.95
N HIS A 12 6.52 19.05 1.97
CA HIS A 12 5.14 18.64 2.20
C HIS A 12 5.03 17.35 3.05
N TRP A 13 5.88 16.35 2.80
CA TRP A 13 5.92 15.15 3.64
C TRP A 13 6.43 15.43 5.05
N VAL A 14 7.42 16.31 5.22
CA VAL A 14 7.91 16.73 6.54
C VAL A 14 6.80 17.39 7.36
N GLU A 15 5.95 18.19 6.72
CA GLU A 15 4.83 18.85 7.39
C GLU A 15 3.72 17.86 7.81
N HIS A 16 3.34 16.95 6.91
CA HIS A 16 2.11 16.16 7.07
C HIS A 16 2.30 14.72 7.53
N ALA A 17 3.48 14.11 7.38
CA ALA A 17 3.71 12.75 7.88
C ALA A 17 3.79 12.72 9.42
N LYS A 18 2.86 12.01 10.04
CA LYS A 18 2.73 11.86 11.50
C LYS A 18 3.16 10.49 12.02
N ASP A 19 3.32 9.50 11.14
CA ASP A 19 3.91 8.21 11.50
C ASP A 19 5.37 8.40 11.95
N GLU A 20 5.71 7.91 13.14
CA GLU A 20 7.00 8.15 13.79
C GLU A 20 8.18 7.60 12.97
N ASP A 21 7.99 6.42 12.38
CA ASP A 21 8.99 5.73 11.56
C ASP A 21 9.27 6.52 10.28
N VAL A 22 8.21 7.02 9.62
CA VAL A 22 8.32 7.87 8.43
C VAL A 22 8.94 9.23 8.78
N ALA A 23 8.55 9.86 9.89
CA ALA A 23 9.13 11.13 10.33
C ALA A 23 10.63 10.99 10.63
N ALA A 24 11.04 9.90 11.28
CA ALA A 24 12.44 9.60 11.51
C ALA A 24 13.22 9.34 10.21
N ASP A 25 12.61 8.67 9.23
CA ASP A 25 13.20 8.49 7.89
C ASP A 25 13.37 9.84 7.16
N LEU A 26 12.39 10.76 7.25
CA LEU A 26 12.49 12.09 6.64
C LEU A 26 13.63 12.91 7.25
N ALA A 27 13.81 12.87 8.58
CA ALA A 27 14.93 13.51 9.25
C ALA A 27 16.28 12.96 8.76
N ARG A 28 16.41 11.63 8.66
CA ARG A 28 17.61 10.98 8.10
C ARG A 28 17.88 11.36 6.65
N LEU A 29 16.84 11.48 5.82
CA LEU A 29 16.99 11.94 4.43
C LEU A 29 17.48 13.38 4.38
N SER A 30 16.98 14.26 5.25
CA SER A 30 17.45 15.65 5.35
C SER A 30 18.94 15.73 5.70
N GLU A 31 19.41 14.90 6.64
CA GLU A 31 20.83 14.83 7.04
C GLU A 31 21.72 14.24 5.93
N ALA A 32 21.20 13.27 5.17
CA ALA A 32 21.91 12.62 4.06
C ALA A 32 22.04 13.50 2.80
N GLY A 33 21.26 14.57 2.70
CA GLY A 33 21.37 15.60 1.67
C GLY A 33 20.52 15.37 0.41
N ASP A 34 20.63 16.31 -0.53
CA ASP A 34 19.70 16.44 -1.67
C ASP A 34 19.62 15.20 -2.58
N ALA A 35 20.71 14.44 -2.72
CA ALA A 35 20.70 13.22 -3.52
C ALA A 35 19.81 12.12 -2.91
N ALA A 36 19.80 11.99 -1.59
CA ALA A 36 18.96 11.02 -0.88
C ALA A 36 17.48 11.43 -0.94
N VAL A 37 17.21 12.73 -0.78
CA VAL A 37 15.86 13.30 -0.97
C VAL A 37 15.37 13.08 -2.40
N ALA A 38 16.21 13.38 -3.40
CA ALA A 38 15.88 13.15 -4.81
C ALA A 38 15.51 11.68 -5.07
N ASP A 39 16.32 10.73 -4.62
CA ASP A 39 16.05 9.29 -4.80
C ASP A 39 14.73 8.83 -4.13
N ALA A 40 14.33 9.46 -3.02
CA ALA A 40 13.09 9.15 -2.31
C ALA A 40 11.83 9.78 -2.94
N PHE A 41 11.96 10.87 -3.72
CA PHE A 41 10.83 11.70 -4.16
C PHE A 41 10.72 11.93 -5.68
N PHE A 42 11.70 11.51 -6.48
CA PHE A 42 11.70 11.81 -7.92
C PHE A 42 10.53 11.19 -8.72
N GLN A 43 9.84 10.21 -8.15
CA GLN A 43 8.66 9.59 -8.73
C GLN A 43 7.70 9.06 -7.66
N ASN A 44 6.49 8.69 -8.07
CA ASN A 44 5.61 7.83 -7.30
C ASN A 44 5.88 6.36 -7.64
N LEU A 45 5.76 5.45 -6.67
CA LEU A 45 5.69 4.02 -7.01
C LEU A 45 4.46 3.74 -7.89
N GLU A 46 4.69 3.08 -9.01
CA GLU A 46 3.66 2.76 -10.00
C GLU A 46 2.95 1.45 -9.67
N PHE A 47 1.61 1.48 -9.58
CA PHE A 47 0.79 0.29 -9.37
C PHE A 47 0.51 -0.39 -10.71
N GLY A 48 0.92 -1.65 -10.85
CA GLY A 48 0.63 -2.49 -12.02
C GLY A 48 0.07 -3.85 -11.65
N THR A 49 0.03 -4.77 -12.62
CA THR A 49 -0.38 -6.17 -12.39
C THR A 49 0.48 -6.84 -11.32
N ALA A 50 1.77 -6.52 -11.31
CA ALA A 50 2.75 -6.97 -10.31
C ALA A 50 2.55 -6.37 -8.90
N GLY A 51 1.63 -5.41 -8.74
CA GLY A 51 1.48 -4.61 -7.53
C GLY A 51 2.47 -3.46 -7.44
N LEU A 52 2.69 -2.95 -6.22
CA LEU A 52 3.75 -2.00 -5.87
C LEU A 52 4.99 -2.74 -5.38
N ARG A 53 6.15 -2.16 -5.64
CA ARG A 53 7.43 -2.64 -5.11
C ARG A 53 8.39 -1.48 -4.94
N GLY A 54 9.04 -1.40 -3.79
CA GLY A 54 9.99 -0.33 -3.52
C GLY A 54 10.80 -0.60 -2.26
N ILE A 55 11.86 0.18 -2.08
CA ILE A 55 12.64 0.20 -0.84
C ILE A 55 11.75 0.73 0.28
N ILE A 56 11.85 0.14 1.47
CA ILE A 56 11.14 0.64 2.65
C ILE A 56 11.74 1.99 3.06
N GLY A 57 10.91 3.00 3.28
CA GLY A 57 11.35 4.31 3.76
C GLY A 57 10.33 5.43 3.52
N ALA A 58 10.66 6.66 3.92
CA ALA A 58 9.85 7.83 3.62
C ALA A 58 9.95 8.28 2.17
N GLY A 59 8.84 8.81 1.64
CA GLY A 59 8.77 9.41 0.30
C GLY A 59 7.89 8.65 -0.68
N THR A 60 7.62 9.31 -1.81
CA THR A 60 6.70 8.84 -2.85
C THR A 60 7.25 7.66 -3.65
N ASN A 61 8.58 7.51 -3.70
CA ASN A 61 9.29 6.39 -4.33
C ASN A 61 9.67 5.29 -3.32
N ARG A 62 8.88 5.13 -2.25
CA ARG A 62 9.15 4.17 -1.17
C ARG A 62 7.91 3.41 -0.73
N MET A 63 8.14 2.23 -0.17
CA MET A 63 7.14 1.47 0.56
C MET A 63 7.07 1.97 2.00
N ASN A 64 5.90 2.48 2.39
CA ASN A 64 5.57 2.95 3.73
C ASN A 64 4.07 2.87 3.96
N VAL A 65 3.64 3.26 5.17
CA VAL A 65 2.22 3.23 5.57
C VAL A 65 1.35 4.11 4.67
N TYR A 66 1.81 5.30 4.25
CA TYR A 66 1.04 6.19 3.37
C TYR A 66 0.85 5.60 1.97
N THR A 67 1.91 5.04 1.39
CA THR A 67 1.86 4.36 0.09
C THR A 67 0.90 3.16 0.12
N VAL A 68 0.98 2.33 1.18
CA VAL A 68 0.10 1.16 1.34
C VAL A 68 -1.35 1.58 1.62
N ALA A 69 -1.57 2.62 2.43
CA ALA A 69 -2.91 3.13 2.70
C ALA A 69 -3.56 3.66 1.42
N ARG A 70 -2.83 4.47 0.62
CA ARG A 70 -3.29 4.99 -0.66
C ARG A 70 -3.65 3.87 -1.65
N ALA A 71 -2.78 2.86 -1.77
CA ALA A 71 -3.03 1.70 -2.63
C ALA A 71 -4.27 0.91 -2.19
N THR A 72 -4.42 0.70 -0.88
CA THR A 72 -5.54 -0.04 -0.31
C THR A 72 -6.85 0.72 -0.44
N GLN A 73 -6.83 2.05 -0.32
CA GLN A 73 -8.02 2.86 -0.55
C GLN A 73 -8.49 2.74 -2.01
N GLY A 74 -7.57 2.84 -2.97
CA GLY A 74 -7.90 2.63 -4.39
C GLY A 74 -8.45 1.22 -4.69
N LEU A 75 -7.94 0.19 -4.00
CA LEU A 75 -8.52 -1.16 -4.05
C LEU A 75 -9.91 -1.21 -3.40
N ALA A 76 -10.11 -0.58 -2.25
CA ALA A 76 -11.40 -0.55 -1.56
C ALA A 76 -12.48 0.10 -2.43
N ASP A 77 -12.14 1.22 -3.09
CA ASP A 77 -13.04 1.90 -4.02
C ASP A 77 -13.35 0.99 -5.24
N HIS A 78 -12.37 0.26 -5.76
CA HIS A 78 -12.57 -0.71 -6.84
C HIS A 78 -13.55 -1.82 -6.47
N LEU A 79 -13.43 -2.34 -5.23
CA LEU A 79 -14.24 -3.44 -4.73
C LEU A 79 -15.66 -3.01 -4.39
N ASN A 80 -15.84 -1.88 -3.70
CA ASN A 80 -17.15 -1.37 -3.33
C ASN A 80 -18.01 -0.97 -4.54
N ASP A 81 -17.40 -0.63 -5.68
CA ASP A 81 -18.12 -0.39 -6.93
C ASP A 81 -18.57 -1.69 -7.64
N ARG A 82 -18.07 -2.85 -7.23
CA ARG A 82 -18.26 -4.13 -7.95
C ARG A 82 -18.92 -5.24 -7.15
N PHE A 83 -18.92 -5.12 -5.82
CA PHE A 83 -19.44 -6.13 -4.92
C PHE A 83 -20.27 -5.46 -3.82
N ASP A 84 -21.41 -6.06 -3.46
CA ASP A 84 -22.29 -5.50 -2.43
C ASP A 84 -21.70 -5.63 -1.01
N ALA A 85 -20.94 -6.70 -0.76
CA ALA A 85 -20.31 -6.98 0.53
C ALA A 85 -18.92 -7.60 0.32
N PRO A 86 -17.93 -6.82 -0.16
CA PRO A 86 -16.62 -7.36 -0.47
C PRO A 86 -15.89 -7.84 0.79
N SER A 87 -15.02 -8.82 0.59
CA SER A 87 -14.08 -9.28 1.60
C SER A 87 -12.69 -9.53 1.00
N VAL A 88 -11.66 -9.42 1.83
CA VAL A 88 -10.26 -9.49 1.40
C VAL A 88 -9.44 -10.37 2.32
N ALA A 89 -8.71 -11.34 1.76
CA ALA A 89 -7.68 -12.07 2.50
C ALA A 89 -6.33 -11.35 2.43
N ILE A 90 -5.55 -11.34 3.51
CA ILE A 90 -4.24 -10.68 3.58
C ILE A 90 -3.19 -11.66 4.10
N ALA A 91 -2.08 -11.76 3.38
CA ALA A 91 -0.88 -12.51 3.78
C ALA A 91 0.37 -11.64 3.65
N ARG A 92 1.46 -12.06 4.31
CA ARG A 92 2.77 -11.41 4.21
C ARG A 92 3.90 -12.42 4.25
N ASP A 93 5.03 -12.06 3.64
CA ASP A 93 6.30 -12.75 3.86
C ASP A 93 7.06 -12.21 5.09
N SER A 94 8.33 -12.61 5.24
CA SER A 94 9.19 -12.26 6.37
C SER A 94 9.87 -10.89 6.30
N ARG A 95 9.51 -10.04 5.33
CA ARG A 95 10.14 -8.72 5.15
C ARG A 95 9.84 -7.77 6.30
N HIS A 96 10.79 -6.85 6.51
CA HIS A 96 10.70 -5.82 7.54
C HIS A 96 9.43 -4.96 7.34
N LYS A 97 8.88 -4.49 8.47
CA LYS A 97 7.63 -3.73 8.52
C LYS A 97 6.40 -4.46 7.94
N GLY A 98 6.49 -5.75 7.61
CA GLY A 98 5.37 -6.51 7.02
C GLY A 98 4.12 -6.51 7.90
N ASP A 99 4.26 -6.64 9.23
CA ASP A 99 3.13 -6.59 10.16
C ASP A 99 2.44 -5.22 10.15
N LEU A 100 3.25 -4.16 10.23
CA LEU A 100 2.78 -2.77 10.16
C LEU A 100 1.98 -2.52 8.86
N LEU A 101 2.54 -2.91 7.70
CA LEU A 101 1.88 -2.68 6.41
C LEU A 101 0.60 -3.51 6.24
N VAL A 102 0.54 -4.74 6.77
CA VAL A 102 -0.69 -5.55 6.81
C VAL A 102 -1.76 -4.86 7.67
N ARG A 103 -1.39 -4.37 8.85
CA ARG A 103 -2.32 -3.63 9.73
C ARG A 103 -2.83 -2.36 9.08
N THR A 104 -1.96 -1.60 8.41
CA THR A 104 -2.36 -0.41 7.64
C THR A 104 -3.40 -0.76 6.57
N ALA A 105 -3.17 -1.81 5.79
CA ALA A 105 -4.13 -2.24 4.77
C ALA A 105 -5.48 -2.65 5.42
N ALA A 106 -5.44 -3.40 6.52
CA ALA A 106 -6.64 -3.81 7.24
C ALA A 106 -7.44 -2.62 7.80
N CYS A 107 -6.78 -1.65 8.43
CA CYS A 107 -7.42 -0.41 8.90
C CYS A 107 -8.16 0.33 7.79
N VAL A 108 -7.56 0.39 6.59
CA VAL A 108 -8.19 1.04 5.44
C VAL A 108 -9.40 0.24 4.95
N LEU A 109 -9.27 -1.07 4.81
CA LEU A 109 -10.39 -1.93 4.41
C LEU A 109 -11.56 -1.82 5.39
N ALA A 110 -11.29 -1.88 6.70
CA ALA A 110 -12.30 -1.73 7.74
C ALA A 110 -13.00 -0.36 7.69
N ALA A 111 -12.24 0.73 7.51
CA ALA A 111 -12.81 2.08 7.34
C ALA A 111 -13.73 2.21 6.11
N ASN A 112 -13.59 1.29 5.15
CA ASN A 112 -14.39 1.22 3.94
C ASN A 112 -15.49 0.15 4.01
N GLY A 113 -15.73 -0.45 5.18
CA GLY A 113 -16.76 -1.46 5.40
C GLY A 113 -16.42 -2.84 4.81
N ILE A 114 -15.16 -3.09 4.48
CA ILE A 114 -14.71 -4.33 3.83
C ILE A 114 -14.16 -5.29 4.88
N ARG A 115 -14.72 -6.50 4.94
CA ARG A 115 -14.25 -7.54 5.86
C ARG A 115 -12.86 -8.03 5.45
N CYS A 116 -11.90 -8.02 6.38
CA CYS A 116 -10.56 -8.56 6.13
C CYS A 116 -10.29 -9.85 6.92
N TYR A 117 -9.66 -10.82 6.27
CA TYR A 117 -9.13 -12.04 6.87
C TYR A 117 -7.61 -11.99 6.83
N ILE A 118 -6.97 -11.99 8.00
CA ILE A 118 -5.52 -11.79 8.10
C ILE A 118 -4.89 -13.06 8.67
N TYR A 119 -3.86 -13.58 8.00
CA TYR A 119 -3.05 -14.63 8.61
C TYR A 119 -2.27 -14.09 9.82
N PRO A 120 -2.30 -14.77 10.99
CA PRO A 120 -1.64 -14.27 12.20
C PRO A 120 -0.11 -14.39 12.19
N ARG A 121 0.47 -14.87 11.08
CA ARG A 121 1.90 -15.15 10.91
C ARG A 121 2.31 -14.99 9.45
N VAL A 122 3.61 -15.12 9.18
CA VAL A 122 4.14 -15.17 7.82
C VAL A 122 3.56 -16.37 7.06
N GLU A 123 3.19 -16.16 5.80
CA GLU A 123 2.63 -17.20 4.95
C GLU A 123 3.11 -17.04 3.51
N PRO A 124 3.33 -18.15 2.78
CA PRO A 124 3.76 -18.08 1.39
C PRO A 124 2.60 -17.64 0.49
N THR A 125 2.93 -17.09 -0.67
CA THR A 125 1.94 -16.62 -1.67
C THR A 125 0.82 -17.64 -1.99
N PRO A 126 1.09 -18.96 -2.12
CA PRO A 126 0.03 -19.94 -2.36
C PRO A 126 -1.00 -20.06 -1.23
N ALA A 127 -0.62 -19.76 0.03
CA ALA A 127 -1.57 -19.76 1.14
C ALA A 127 -2.59 -18.62 1.01
N LEU A 128 -2.17 -17.45 0.52
CA LEU A 128 -3.11 -16.37 0.18
C LEU A 128 -4.07 -16.82 -0.93
N SER A 129 -3.54 -17.41 -2.01
CA SER A 129 -4.36 -17.90 -3.12
C SER A 129 -5.40 -18.91 -2.65
N PHE A 130 -5.00 -19.83 -1.78
CA PHE A 130 -5.91 -20.77 -1.12
C PHE A 130 -6.98 -20.04 -0.29
N ALA A 131 -6.58 -19.16 0.63
CA ALA A 131 -7.52 -18.44 1.52
C ALA A 131 -8.55 -17.62 0.74
N VAL A 132 -8.14 -16.93 -0.33
CA VAL A 132 -9.06 -16.16 -1.18
C VAL A 132 -10.18 -17.05 -1.71
N ARG A 133 -9.82 -18.23 -2.22
CA ARG A 133 -10.78 -19.17 -2.83
C ARG A 133 -11.62 -19.89 -1.78
N ASP A 134 -11.01 -20.30 -0.68
CA ASP A 134 -11.65 -21.07 0.40
C ASP A 134 -12.65 -20.22 1.18
N LEU A 135 -12.32 -18.94 1.44
CA LEU A 135 -13.19 -18.00 2.15
C LEU A 135 -14.12 -17.22 1.23
N GLY A 136 -14.05 -17.43 -0.10
CA GLY A 136 -14.84 -16.71 -1.08
C GLY A 136 -14.58 -15.20 -1.09
N CYS A 137 -13.33 -14.78 -0.87
CA CYS A 137 -12.96 -13.36 -0.85
C CYS A 137 -13.04 -12.74 -2.25
N SER A 138 -13.46 -11.48 -2.31
CA SER A 138 -13.50 -10.68 -3.54
C SER A 138 -12.09 -10.34 -4.07
N ALA A 139 -11.11 -10.24 -3.17
CA ALA A 139 -9.70 -10.06 -3.51
C ALA A 139 -8.76 -10.62 -2.44
N GLY A 140 -7.47 -10.65 -2.77
CA GLY A 140 -6.38 -10.92 -1.83
C GLY A 140 -5.31 -9.84 -1.88
N ILE A 141 -4.66 -9.58 -0.75
CA ILE A 141 -3.51 -8.70 -0.64
C ILE A 141 -2.31 -9.52 -0.15
N ASN A 142 -1.19 -9.43 -0.87
CA ASN A 142 0.07 -10.06 -0.47
C ASN A 142 1.15 -9.00 -0.22
N MET A 143 1.56 -8.86 1.04
CA MET A 143 2.72 -8.02 1.40
C MET A 143 4.01 -8.79 1.11
N THR A 144 4.55 -8.61 -0.09
CA THR A 144 5.79 -9.27 -0.51
C THR A 144 6.45 -8.55 -1.67
N ALA A 145 7.77 -8.41 -1.61
CA ALA A 145 8.60 -8.10 -2.76
C ALA A 145 9.25 -9.35 -3.37
N SER A 146 8.68 -10.55 -3.20
CA SER A 146 9.13 -11.81 -3.80
C SER A 146 10.65 -12.02 -3.72
N HIS A 147 11.38 -12.01 -4.83
CA HIS A 147 12.84 -12.23 -4.89
C HIS A 147 13.70 -10.98 -4.67
N ASN A 148 13.11 -9.80 -4.41
CA ASN A 148 13.90 -8.58 -4.28
C ASN A 148 14.78 -8.60 -3.03
N PRO A 149 15.85 -7.79 -2.98
CA PRO A 149 16.69 -7.64 -1.79
C PRO A 149 15.88 -7.34 -0.52
N ALA A 150 16.45 -7.63 0.66
CA ALA A 150 15.76 -7.53 1.94
C ALA A 150 15.18 -6.14 2.25
N ALA A 151 15.83 -5.08 1.77
CA ALA A 151 15.38 -3.70 1.94
C ALA A 151 14.07 -3.35 1.20
N TYR A 152 13.64 -4.19 0.24
CA TYR A 152 12.41 -3.98 -0.49
C TYR A 152 11.21 -4.58 0.24
N ASN A 153 10.06 -3.95 0.09
CA ASN A 153 8.76 -4.57 0.33
C ASN A 153 7.84 -4.35 -0.89
N GLY A 154 6.64 -4.91 -0.85
CA GLY A 154 5.70 -4.81 -1.95
C GLY A 154 4.26 -5.05 -1.53
N TYR A 155 3.34 -4.58 -2.35
CA TYR A 155 1.90 -4.71 -2.17
C TYR A 155 1.33 -5.32 -3.43
N LYS A 156 0.86 -6.56 -3.40
CA LYS A 156 0.28 -7.24 -4.56
C LYS A 156 -1.18 -7.54 -4.35
N VAL A 157 -1.99 -7.42 -5.41
CA VAL A 157 -3.42 -7.73 -5.38
C VAL A 157 -3.70 -9.00 -6.18
N TYR A 158 -4.58 -9.83 -5.63
CA TYR A 158 -5.09 -11.06 -6.22
C TYR A 158 -6.60 -10.92 -6.40
N GLY A 159 -7.14 -11.45 -7.50
CA GLY A 159 -8.58 -11.50 -7.76
C GLY A 159 -9.27 -12.65 -7.01
N ALA A 160 -10.60 -12.71 -7.11
CA ALA A 160 -11.43 -13.72 -6.46
C ALA A 160 -11.14 -15.18 -6.91
N ASP A 161 -10.45 -15.35 -8.04
CA ASP A 161 -9.97 -16.66 -8.52
C ASP A 161 -8.71 -17.16 -7.78
N GLY A 162 -8.14 -16.32 -6.90
CA GLY A 162 -6.89 -16.55 -6.19
C GLY A 162 -5.66 -16.31 -7.05
N CYS A 163 -5.80 -15.77 -8.26
CA CYS A 163 -4.71 -15.41 -9.15
C CYS A 163 -4.38 -13.92 -9.03
N GLN A 164 -3.20 -13.53 -9.49
CA GLN A 164 -2.84 -12.12 -9.57
C GLN A 164 -3.80 -11.37 -10.50
N ILE A 165 -4.17 -10.13 -10.15
CA ILE A 165 -5.16 -9.36 -10.91
C ILE A 165 -4.78 -9.17 -12.39
N THR A 166 -5.80 -9.07 -13.24
CA THR A 166 -5.63 -8.79 -14.67
C THR A 166 -5.18 -7.36 -14.93
N SER A 167 -4.72 -7.09 -16.15
CA SER A 167 -4.33 -5.74 -16.58
C SER A 167 -5.47 -4.73 -16.49
N ASP A 168 -6.71 -5.15 -16.72
CA ASP A 168 -7.88 -4.26 -16.64
C ASP A 168 -8.22 -3.87 -15.20
N ALA A 169 -8.18 -4.84 -14.29
CA ALA A 169 -8.34 -4.56 -12.86
C ALA A 169 -7.20 -3.68 -12.34
N ALA A 170 -5.95 -3.96 -12.74
CA ALA A 170 -4.80 -3.15 -12.35
C ALA A 170 -4.91 -1.70 -12.86
N ARG A 171 -5.39 -1.51 -14.11
CA ARG A 171 -5.61 -0.17 -14.68
C ARG A 171 -6.70 0.59 -13.91
N ASP A 172 -7.81 -0.07 -13.58
CA ASP A 172 -8.89 0.58 -12.82
C ASP A 172 -8.40 0.99 -11.42
N ILE A 173 -7.78 0.08 -10.68
CA ILE A 173 -7.22 0.36 -9.35
C ILE A 173 -6.18 1.48 -9.42
N SER A 174 -5.27 1.43 -10.40
CA SER A 174 -4.26 2.48 -10.59
C SER A 174 -4.88 3.84 -10.87
N SER A 175 -5.95 3.90 -11.68
CA SER A 175 -6.66 5.16 -11.95
C SER A 175 -7.34 5.74 -10.71
N ARG A 176 -7.84 4.89 -9.81
CA ARG A 176 -8.39 5.30 -8.50
C ARG A 176 -7.29 5.79 -7.58
N ILE A 177 -6.16 5.08 -7.51
CA ILE A 177 -4.98 5.50 -6.73
C ILE A 177 -4.49 6.89 -7.18
N ALA A 178 -4.50 7.17 -8.48
CA ALA A 178 -4.05 8.45 -9.02
C ALA A 178 -4.94 9.66 -8.62
N GLN A 179 -6.16 9.40 -8.14
CA GLN A 179 -7.06 10.43 -7.61
C GLN A 179 -6.88 10.68 -6.11
N LEU A 180 -5.97 9.96 -5.46
CA LEU A 180 -5.74 10.01 -4.02
C LEU A 180 -4.42 10.71 -3.71
N GLY A 181 -4.45 11.59 -2.73
CA GLY A 181 -3.26 12.08 -2.05
C GLY A 181 -2.77 11.12 -0.97
N CYS A 182 -1.59 11.42 -0.41
CA CYS A 182 -1.05 10.69 0.72
C CYS A 182 -1.60 11.23 2.06
N PHE A 183 -2.00 12.49 2.09
CA PHE A 183 -2.45 13.19 3.29
C PHE A 183 -3.83 13.81 3.08
N GLU A 184 -4.56 14.09 4.16
CA GLU A 184 -5.86 14.80 4.09
C GLU A 184 -5.73 16.21 3.47
N ALA A 185 -4.55 16.84 3.64
CA ALA A 185 -4.25 18.14 3.03
C ALA A 185 -4.28 18.11 1.48
N ASP A 186 -4.12 16.93 0.88
CA ASP A 186 -4.19 16.72 -0.58
C ASP A 186 -5.63 16.60 -1.10
N GLY A 187 -6.63 16.73 -0.22
CA GLY A 187 -8.03 16.47 -0.54
C GLY A 187 -8.41 15.02 -0.22
N ARG A 188 -8.76 14.23 -1.24
CA ARG A 188 -9.17 12.83 -1.01
C ARG A 188 -7.94 11.97 -0.73
N SER A 189 -7.94 11.31 0.42
CA SER A 189 -6.87 10.42 0.87
C SER A 189 -7.44 9.12 1.46
N ALA A 190 -6.58 8.24 1.96
CA ALA A 190 -7.01 6.97 2.55
C ALA A 190 -7.71 7.19 3.90
N ARG A 191 -8.85 6.53 4.10
CA ARG A 191 -9.55 6.48 5.39
C ARG A 191 -8.97 5.38 6.26
N LEU A 192 -8.77 5.63 7.55
CA LEU A 192 -8.24 4.64 8.50
C LEU A 192 -9.22 4.45 9.67
N ALA A 193 -9.49 3.19 10.01
CA ALA A 193 -10.17 2.81 11.24
C ALA A 193 -9.14 2.42 12.31
N ASP A 194 -9.53 2.49 13.58
CA ASP A 194 -8.73 1.96 14.68
C ASP A 194 -8.67 0.43 14.58
N PHE A 195 -7.47 -0.13 14.46
CA PHE A 195 -7.26 -1.56 14.25
C PHE A 195 -7.87 -2.42 15.37
N ASP A 196 -7.78 -1.97 16.62
CA ASP A 196 -8.25 -2.75 17.77
C ASP A 196 -9.77 -2.62 17.98
N ARG A 197 -10.43 -1.73 17.23
CA ARG A 197 -11.89 -1.52 17.25
C ARG A 197 -12.58 -1.97 15.97
N ALA A 198 -11.80 -2.35 14.96
CA ALA A 198 -12.24 -2.75 13.62
C ALA A 198 -12.57 -4.24 13.52
#